data_AF-A0A059TXA8-F1
#
_entry.id   AF-A0A059TXA8-F1
#
_cell.length_a   1.000
_cell.length_b   1.000
_cell.length_c   1.000
_cell.angle_alpha   90.00
_cell.angle_beta   90.00
_cell.angle_gamma   90.00
#
_symmetry.space_group_name_H-M   'P 1'
#
loop_
_entity.id
_entity.type
_entity.pdbx_description
1 polymer ?
#
loop_
_entity_poly.entity_id
_entity_poly.type
_entity_poly.pdbx_seq_one_letter_code
_entity_poly.pdbx_strand_id
1 'polypeptide(L)'
;MNRRELARKPWLWVFVGVWAVFVSALHFGGLAYDIYTKLWWWDLLTHTLSGFGVAGVLFLVFPRLFEDTRAPVVVGTLILAIGAGFEVYEYLFKDFWYGWSMAYYVEDTLVDLVVDVLGGLVFVAFVNSLTRRPTVAVGSKLEAASTEPSKRLRSDGGEQPQSETD
;
A
#
# COMPACT_ATOMS: atom_id res chain seq x y z
N MET A 1 8.93 2.52 9.97
CA MET A 1 7.85 3.33 10.59
C MET A 1 6.64 2.42 10.84
N ASN A 2 5.97 2.53 11.98
CA ASN A 2 4.77 1.75 12.28
C ASN A 2 3.59 2.27 11.42
N ARG A 3 2.84 1.38 10.76
CA ARG A 3 1.70 1.75 9.90
C ARG A 3 0.61 2.51 10.64
N ARG A 4 0.37 2.18 11.90
CA ARG A 4 -0.62 2.85 12.76
C ARG A 4 -0.20 4.26 13.13
N GLU A 5 1.09 4.46 13.41
CA GLU A 5 1.64 5.79 13.66
C GLU A 5 1.60 6.65 12.40
N LEU A 6 1.91 6.04 11.24
CA LEU A 6 1.79 6.72 9.95
C LEU A 6 0.34 7.17 9.71
N ALA A 7 -0.64 6.26 9.79
CA ALA A 7 -2.06 6.55 9.56
C ALA A 7 -2.66 7.62 10.49
N ARG A 8 -2.05 7.86 11.66
CA ARG A 8 -2.47 8.90 12.61
C ARG A 8 -1.87 10.28 12.33
N LYS A 9 -0.95 10.41 11.36
CA LYS A 9 -0.37 11.71 11.05
C LYS A 9 -1.44 12.62 10.42
N PRO A 10 -1.67 13.84 10.95
CA PRO A 10 -2.77 14.70 10.52
C PRO A 10 -2.65 15.13 9.06
N TRP A 11 -1.42 15.33 8.57
CA TRP A 11 -1.19 15.73 7.18
C TRP A 11 -1.63 14.66 6.17
N LEU A 12 -1.67 13.36 6.54
CA LEU A 12 -2.19 12.33 5.64
C LEU A 12 -3.70 12.41 5.47
N TRP A 13 -4.44 12.76 6.52
CA TRP A 13 -5.87 13.01 6.43
C TRP A 13 -6.16 14.20 5.52
N VAL A 14 -5.37 15.27 5.64
CA VAL A 14 -5.43 16.42 4.73
C VAL A 14 -5.13 15.99 3.29
N PHE A 15 -4.04 15.23 3.09
CA PHE A 15 -3.66 14.73 1.77
C PHE A 15 -4.76 13.87 1.13
N VAL A 16 -5.31 12.88 1.86
CA VAL A 16 -6.39 12.02 1.35
C VAL A 16 -7.67 12.81 1.11
N GLY A 17 -7.98 13.81 1.95
CA GLY A 17 -9.10 14.71 1.73
C GLY A 17 -8.95 15.54 0.45
N VAL A 18 -7.77 16.12 0.22
CA VAL A 18 -7.46 16.85 -1.03
C VAL A 18 -7.52 15.92 -2.23
N TRP A 19 -7.02 14.69 -2.11
CA TRP A 19 -7.10 13.68 -3.15
C TRP A 19 -8.55 13.34 -3.50
N ALA A 20 -9.41 13.13 -2.50
CA ALA A 20 -10.82 12.85 -2.71
C ALA A 20 -11.53 14.01 -3.43
N VAL A 21 -11.23 15.26 -3.07
CA VAL A 21 -11.75 16.45 -3.77
C VAL A 21 -11.24 16.51 -5.20
N PHE A 22 -9.95 16.24 -5.42
CA PHE A 22 -9.35 16.23 -6.76
C PHE A 22 -10.01 15.18 -7.68
N VAL A 23 -10.16 13.95 -7.20
CA VAL A 23 -10.82 12.87 -7.96
C VAL A 23 -12.29 13.19 -8.21
N SER A 24 -13.00 13.73 -7.21
CA SER A 24 -14.38 14.19 -7.40
C SER A 24 -14.47 15.26 -8.49
N ALA A 25 -13.52 16.20 -8.52
CA ALA A 25 -13.46 17.23 -9.55
C ALA A 25 -13.16 16.64 -10.95
N LEU A 26 -12.33 15.60 -11.05
CA LEU A 26 -12.13 14.87 -12.32
C LEU A 26 -13.41 14.21 -12.79
N HIS A 27 -14.13 13.53 -11.90
CA HIS A 27 -15.37 12.84 -12.23
C HIS A 27 -16.49 13.81 -12.64
N PHE A 28 -16.86 14.74 -11.75
CA PHE A 28 -17.94 15.71 -12.04
C PHE A 28 -17.55 16.73 -13.11
N GLY A 29 -16.27 17.11 -13.20
CA GLY A 29 -15.77 17.93 -14.31
C GLY A 29 -15.81 17.17 -15.64
N GLY A 30 -15.49 15.88 -15.62
CA GLY A 30 -15.59 15.00 -16.77
C GLY A 30 -16.99 14.97 -17.35
N LEU A 31 -18.00 14.89 -16.49
CA LEU A 31 -19.41 15.05 -16.87
C LEU A 31 -19.72 16.45 -17.40
N ALA A 32 -19.43 17.49 -16.61
CA ALA A 32 -19.86 18.86 -16.90
C ALA A 32 -19.29 19.43 -18.21
N TYR A 33 -18.17 18.88 -18.69
CA TYR A 33 -17.48 19.33 -19.90
C TYR A 33 -17.46 18.28 -21.03
N ASP A 34 -18.25 17.21 -20.91
CA ASP A 34 -18.31 16.08 -21.85
C ASP A 34 -16.94 15.46 -22.15
N ILE A 35 -16.04 15.37 -21.15
CA ILE A 35 -14.68 14.86 -21.36
C ILE A 35 -14.71 13.35 -21.60
N TYR A 36 -15.63 12.64 -20.93
CA TYR A 36 -15.82 11.19 -21.08
C TYR A 36 -16.07 10.77 -22.54
N THR A 37 -16.71 11.62 -23.35
CA THR A 37 -16.96 11.33 -24.77
C THR A 37 -15.80 11.74 -25.69
N LYS A 38 -14.83 12.51 -25.18
CA LYS A 38 -13.73 13.10 -25.97
C LYS A 38 -12.39 12.43 -25.72
N LEU A 39 -12.13 11.98 -24.49
CA LEU A 39 -10.86 11.40 -24.06
C LEU A 39 -11.10 10.01 -23.49
N TRP A 40 -10.83 8.98 -24.30
CA TRP A 40 -11.09 7.58 -23.96
C TRP A 40 -10.39 7.07 -22.68
N TRP A 41 -9.24 7.66 -22.30
CA TRP A 41 -8.51 7.26 -21.10
C TRP A 41 -8.92 8.01 -19.84
N TRP A 42 -9.77 9.05 -19.97
CA TRP A 42 -10.17 9.90 -18.84
C TRP A 42 -10.85 9.09 -17.74
N ASP A 43 -11.70 8.17 -18.18
CA ASP A 43 -12.47 7.32 -17.30
C ASP A 43 -11.59 6.33 -16.52
N LEU A 44 -10.74 5.59 -17.26
CA LEU A 44 -9.72 4.71 -16.68
C LEU A 44 -8.82 5.45 -15.67
N LEU A 45 -8.42 6.69 -15.97
CA LEU A 45 -7.64 7.51 -15.04
C LEU A 45 -8.45 7.82 -13.78
N THR A 46 -9.70 8.25 -13.94
CA THR A 46 -10.58 8.64 -12.83
C THR A 46 -10.84 7.45 -11.91
N HIS A 47 -11.15 6.27 -12.44
CA HIS A 47 -11.31 5.04 -11.64
C HIS A 47 -9.99 4.60 -10.98
N THR A 48 -8.88 4.55 -11.72
CA THR A 48 -7.57 4.19 -11.12
C THR A 48 -7.21 5.11 -9.93
N LEU A 49 -7.41 6.42 -10.07
CA LEU A 49 -7.15 7.38 -8.99
C LEU A 49 -8.18 7.28 -7.85
N SER A 50 -9.43 6.92 -8.16
CA SER A 50 -10.49 6.64 -7.18
C SER A 50 -10.13 5.43 -6.33
N GLY A 51 -9.81 4.29 -6.94
CA GLY A 51 -9.35 3.08 -6.24
C GLY A 51 -8.13 3.33 -5.35
N PHE A 52 -7.15 4.11 -5.84
CA PHE A 52 -5.99 4.54 -5.03
C PHE A 52 -6.42 5.40 -3.82
N GLY A 53 -7.33 6.35 -4.03
CA GLY A 53 -7.87 7.23 -2.98
C GLY A 53 -8.67 6.47 -1.92
N VAL A 54 -9.53 5.53 -2.34
CA VAL A 54 -10.31 4.66 -1.47
C VAL A 54 -9.38 3.78 -0.63
N ALA A 55 -8.34 3.20 -1.22
CA ALA A 55 -7.31 2.48 -0.46
C ALA A 55 -6.62 3.38 0.59
N GLY A 56 -6.39 4.66 0.26
CA GLY A 56 -5.93 5.69 1.19
C GLY A 56 -6.85 5.87 2.39
N VAL A 57 -8.15 6.03 2.16
CA VAL A 57 -9.17 6.11 3.23
C VAL A 57 -9.17 4.84 4.08
N LEU A 58 -9.18 3.66 3.45
CA LEU A 58 -9.13 2.37 4.14
C LEU A 58 -7.86 2.24 5.00
N PHE A 59 -6.71 2.75 4.54
CA PHE A 59 -5.47 2.74 5.32
C PHE A 59 -5.54 3.65 6.53
N LEU A 60 -6.15 4.84 6.41
CA LEU A 60 -6.27 5.76 7.52
C LEU A 60 -7.24 5.25 8.60
N VAL A 61 -8.37 4.67 8.18
CA VAL A 61 -9.41 4.17 9.10
C VAL A 61 -9.05 2.79 9.66
N PHE A 62 -8.53 1.90 8.81
CA PHE A 62 -8.24 0.50 9.14
C PHE A 62 -6.78 0.11 8.80
N PRO A 63 -5.77 0.77 9.39
CA PRO A 63 -4.36 0.50 9.07
C PRO A 63 -3.92 -0.96 9.30
N ARG A 64 -4.66 -1.69 10.15
CA ARG A 64 -4.42 -3.12 10.41
C ARG A 64 -4.71 -4.02 9.20
N LEU A 65 -5.63 -3.63 8.31
CA LEU A 65 -5.92 -4.40 7.09
C LEU A 65 -4.69 -4.51 6.18
N PHE A 66 -3.76 -3.56 6.31
CA PHE A 66 -2.57 -3.52 5.48
C PHE A 66 -1.45 -4.39 6.04
N GLU A 67 -1.44 -4.75 7.34
CA GLU A 67 -0.33 -5.41 8.05
C GLU A 67 -0.03 -6.86 7.58
N ASP A 68 -1.00 -7.57 7.00
CA ASP A 68 -0.94 -8.99 6.64
C ASP A 68 -0.52 -9.23 5.17
N THR A 69 0.02 -10.41 4.85
CA THR A 69 0.24 -10.88 3.46
C THR A 69 -1.06 -10.97 2.67
N ARG A 70 -2.21 -11.11 3.35
CA ARG A 70 -3.55 -11.08 2.75
C ARG A 70 -4.07 -9.69 2.41
N ALA A 71 -3.36 -8.63 2.77
CA ALA A 71 -3.79 -7.25 2.53
C ALA A 71 -4.19 -6.97 1.07
N PRO A 72 -3.44 -7.40 0.03
CA PRO A 72 -3.84 -7.17 -1.36
C PRO A 72 -5.22 -7.74 -1.70
N VAL A 73 -5.52 -8.95 -1.22
CA VAL A 73 -6.79 -9.62 -1.48
C VAL A 73 -7.93 -8.91 -0.75
N VAL A 74 -7.77 -8.67 0.57
CA VAL A 74 -8.83 -8.06 1.38
C VAL A 74 -9.12 -6.62 0.94
N VAL A 75 -8.08 -5.81 0.73
CA VAL A 75 -8.23 -4.42 0.26
C VAL A 75 -8.80 -4.40 -1.16
N GLY A 76 -8.32 -5.26 -2.05
CA GLY A 76 -8.85 -5.40 -3.40
C GLY A 76 -10.33 -5.77 -3.42
N THR A 77 -10.77 -6.72 -2.58
CA THR A 77 -12.19 -7.09 -2.47
C THR A 77 -13.06 -5.94 -1.94
N LEU A 78 -12.58 -5.19 -0.95
CA LEU A 78 -13.32 -4.04 -0.44
C LEU A 78 -13.45 -2.94 -1.50
N ILE A 79 -12.39 -2.67 -2.25
CA ILE A 79 -12.41 -1.69 -3.34
C ILE A 79 -13.34 -2.15 -4.46
N LEU A 80 -13.30 -3.44 -4.85
CA LEU A 80 -14.24 -4.00 -5.82
C LEU A 80 -15.70 -3.81 -5.38
N ALA A 81 -16.00 -4.04 -4.11
CA ALA A 81 -17.35 -3.86 -3.57
C ALA A 81 -17.79 -2.39 -3.56
N ILE A 82 -16.89 -1.46 -3.24
CA ILE A 82 -17.16 -0.02 -3.26
C ILE A 82 -17.33 0.47 -4.71
N GLY A 83 -16.44 0.06 -5.62
CA GLY A 83 -16.52 0.34 -7.05
C GLY A 83 -17.84 -0.17 -7.63
N ALA A 84 -18.24 -1.41 -7.33
CA ALA A 84 -19.53 -1.92 -7.79
C ALA A 84 -20.73 -1.11 -7.26
N GLY A 85 -20.62 -0.55 -6.04
CA GLY A 85 -21.62 0.39 -5.53
C GLY A 85 -21.65 1.70 -6.32
N PHE A 86 -20.50 2.17 -6.80
CA PHE A 86 -20.39 3.35 -7.65
C PHE A 86 -20.97 3.10 -9.05
N GLU A 87 -20.71 1.94 -9.65
CA GLU A 87 -21.32 1.50 -10.91
C GLU A 87 -22.85 1.48 -10.82
N VAL A 88 -23.40 0.99 -9.70
CA VAL A 88 -24.85 1.04 -9.45
C VAL A 88 -25.33 2.48 -9.36
N TYR A 89 -24.56 3.38 -8.75
CA TYR A 89 -24.87 4.82 -8.77
C TYR A 89 -24.91 5.35 -10.21
N GLU A 90 -23.91 5.11 -11.03
CA GLU A 90 -23.90 5.57 -12.43
C GLU A 90 -25.03 4.97 -13.27
N TYR A 91 -25.33 3.68 -13.06
CA TYR A 91 -26.46 3.04 -13.72
C TYR A 91 -27.78 3.76 -13.40
N LEU A 92 -27.99 4.16 -12.14
CA LEU A 92 -29.19 4.88 -11.71
C LEU A 92 -29.22 6.31 -12.25
N PHE A 93 -28.08 6.99 -12.29
CA PHE A 93 -27.94 8.36 -12.77
C PHE A 93 -27.44 8.37 -14.21
N LYS A 94 -28.38 8.35 -15.14
CA LYS A 94 -28.16 8.11 -16.59
C LYS A 94 -27.23 9.09 -17.31
N ASP A 95 -26.71 10.10 -16.65
CA ASP A 95 -25.84 11.12 -17.26
C ASP A 95 -24.53 10.53 -17.85
N PHE A 96 -24.15 9.31 -17.47
CA PHE A 96 -22.93 8.62 -17.93
C PHE A 96 -23.15 7.69 -19.12
N TRP A 97 -24.26 6.93 -19.14
CA TRP A 97 -24.46 5.83 -20.09
C TRP A 97 -25.62 6.07 -21.08
N TYR A 98 -26.39 7.15 -20.94
CA TYR A 98 -27.58 7.38 -21.76
C TYR A 98 -27.22 7.50 -23.25
N GLY A 99 -27.55 6.45 -24.02
CA GLY A 99 -27.24 6.34 -25.45
C GLY A 99 -26.28 5.19 -25.78
N TRP A 100 -25.66 4.57 -24.78
CA TRP A 100 -24.86 3.37 -24.96
C TRP A 100 -25.71 2.11 -25.07
N SER A 101 -25.15 1.10 -25.73
CA SER A 101 -25.71 -0.26 -25.65
C SER A 101 -25.43 -0.85 -24.28
N MET A 102 -26.33 -1.71 -23.78
CA MET A 102 -26.11 -2.41 -22.51
C MET A 102 -24.84 -3.28 -22.52
N ALA A 103 -24.47 -3.81 -23.69
CA ALA A 103 -23.23 -4.58 -23.82
C ALA A 103 -21.99 -3.71 -23.61
N TYR A 104 -21.98 -2.51 -24.21
CA TYR A 104 -20.89 -1.56 -24.04
C TYR A 104 -20.77 -1.09 -22.59
N TYR A 105 -21.91 -0.73 -21.96
CA TYR A 105 -21.92 -0.34 -20.55
C TYR A 105 -21.37 -1.43 -19.62
N VAL A 106 -21.75 -2.69 -19.83
CA VAL A 106 -21.22 -3.82 -19.04
C VAL A 106 -19.72 -4.01 -19.26
N GLU A 107 -19.21 -3.80 -20.48
CA GLU A 107 -17.77 -3.88 -20.75
C GLU A 107 -17.00 -2.77 -20.02
N ASP A 108 -17.51 -1.54 -20.06
CA ASP A 108 -16.99 -0.36 -19.36
C ASP A 108 -16.90 -0.61 -17.85
N THR A 109 -18.04 -0.92 -17.22
CA THR A 109 -18.13 -1.30 -15.81
C THR A 109 -17.13 -2.39 -15.40
N LEU A 110 -16.92 -3.42 -16.24
CA LEU A 110 -15.95 -4.48 -15.92
C LEU A 110 -14.50 -3.96 -15.94
N VAL A 111 -14.18 -3.06 -16.85
CA VAL A 111 -12.87 -2.40 -16.93
C VAL A 111 -12.67 -1.49 -15.72
N ASP A 112 -13.68 -0.72 -15.35
CA ASP A 112 -13.64 0.22 -14.23
C ASP A 112 -13.38 -0.46 -12.90
N LEU A 113 -14.12 -1.54 -12.62
CA LEU A 113 -13.89 -2.38 -11.46
C LEU A 113 -12.47 -2.96 -11.40
N VAL A 114 -11.90 -3.33 -12.54
CA VAL A 114 -10.51 -3.83 -12.60
C VAL A 114 -9.53 -2.71 -12.29
N VAL A 115 -9.66 -1.54 -12.92
CA VAL A 115 -8.69 -0.45 -12.74
C VAL A 115 -8.81 0.22 -11.37
N ASP A 116 -10.00 0.23 -10.76
CA ASP A 116 -10.21 0.58 -9.35
C ASP A 116 -9.36 -0.31 -8.43
N VAL A 117 -9.48 -1.63 -8.59
CA VAL A 117 -8.70 -2.60 -7.82
C VAL A 117 -7.20 -2.40 -8.07
N LEU A 118 -6.77 -2.21 -9.31
CA LEU A 118 -5.36 -1.95 -9.63
C LEU A 118 -4.83 -0.69 -8.95
N GLY A 119 -5.58 0.42 -8.97
CA GLY A 119 -5.24 1.65 -8.26
C GLY A 119 -5.07 1.42 -6.75
N GLY A 120 -5.97 0.64 -6.16
CA GLY A 120 -5.88 0.21 -4.77
C GLY A 120 -4.65 -0.65 -4.47
N LEU A 121 -4.32 -1.59 -5.34
CA LEU A 121 -3.14 -2.44 -5.19
C LEU A 121 -1.83 -1.66 -5.32
N VAL A 122 -1.79 -0.64 -6.19
CA VAL A 122 -0.67 0.30 -6.27
C VAL A 122 -0.48 1.03 -4.93
N PHE A 123 -1.57 1.47 -4.29
CA PHE A 123 -1.50 2.07 -2.95
C PHE A 123 -0.95 1.07 -1.91
N VAL A 124 -1.43 -0.18 -1.91
CA VAL A 124 -0.92 -1.24 -1.02
C VAL A 124 0.59 -1.45 -1.23
N ALA A 125 1.04 -1.53 -2.48
CA ALA A 125 2.45 -1.68 -2.82
C ALA A 125 3.28 -0.47 -2.36
N PHE A 126 2.75 0.74 -2.52
CA PHE A 126 3.37 1.99 -2.05
C PHE A 126 3.55 2.01 -0.53
N VAL A 127 2.50 1.72 0.24
CA VAL A 127 2.59 1.63 1.71
C VAL A 127 3.56 0.54 2.14
N ASN A 128 3.54 -0.62 1.47
CA ASN A 128 4.49 -1.69 1.72
C ASN A 128 5.94 -1.22 1.49
N SER A 129 6.23 -0.54 0.39
CA SER A 129 7.56 0.03 0.09
C SER A 129 8.04 0.99 1.18
N LEU A 130 7.18 1.93 1.60
CA LEU A 130 7.52 2.93 2.63
C LEU A 130 7.73 2.34 4.03
N THR A 131 7.18 1.16 4.31
CA THR A 131 7.16 0.58 5.66
C THR A 131 8.04 -0.66 5.80
N ARG A 132 8.55 -1.21 4.68
CA ARG A 132 9.57 -2.26 4.70
C ARG A 132 10.77 -1.79 5.52
N ARG A 133 11.13 -2.56 6.54
CA ARG A 133 12.41 -2.37 7.22
C ARG A 133 13.50 -2.96 6.32
N PRO A 134 14.66 -2.32 6.15
CA PRO A 134 15.81 -2.96 5.53
C PRO A 134 16.08 -4.26 6.28
N THR A 135 16.08 -5.39 5.57
CA THR A 135 16.66 -6.62 6.09
C THR A 135 18.14 -6.33 6.31
N VAL A 136 18.50 -5.97 7.55
CA VAL A 136 19.91 -6.00 7.95
C VAL A 136 20.35 -7.44 7.73
N ALA A 137 21.38 -7.63 6.91
CA ALA A 137 22.03 -8.92 6.70
C ALA A 137 22.59 -9.41 8.05
N VAL A 138 21.75 -10.04 8.86
CA VAL A 138 22.14 -10.65 10.14
C VAL A 138 23.05 -11.87 9.89
N GLY A 139 23.10 -12.40 8.66
CA GLY A 139 23.96 -13.50 8.27
C GLY A 139 25.46 -13.16 8.23
N SER A 140 25.87 -11.93 7.85
CA SER A 140 27.30 -11.65 7.62
C SER A 140 28.09 -11.37 8.90
N LYS A 141 27.43 -10.94 9.99
CA LYS A 141 28.11 -10.68 11.27
C LYS A 141 28.30 -11.95 12.12
N LEU A 142 27.43 -12.94 11.99
CA LEU A 142 27.57 -14.21 12.73
C LEU A 142 28.68 -15.10 12.14
N GLU A 143 28.84 -15.12 10.81
CA GLU A 143 29.96 -15.81 10.14
C GLU A 143 31.33 -15.13 10.37
N ALA A 144 31.35 -13.79 10.42
CA ALA A 144 32.57 -13.06 10.74
C ALA A 144 33.01 -13.25 12.21
N ALA A 145 32.07 -13.37 13.14
CA ALA A 145 32.35 -13.58 14.56
C ALA A 145 32.78 -15.02 14.89
N SER A 146 32.43 -16.02 14.08
CA SER A 146 32.87 -17.41 14.27
C SER A 146 34.27 -17.71 13.72
N THR A 147 34.90 -16.77 13.02
CA THR A 147 36.19 -16.98 12.32
C THR A 147 37.38 -16.33 13.05
N GLU A 148 37.18 -15.72 14.21
CA GLU A 148 38.28 -15.27 15.09
C GLU A 148 38.84 -16.47 15.89
N PRO A 149 40.11 -16.87 15.68
CA PRO A 149 40.71 -17.96 16.44
C PRO A 149 40.89 -17.53 17.89
N SER A 150 40.30 -18.26 18.83
CA SER A 150 40.46 -18.01 20.27
C SER A 150 41.94 -17.98 20.64
N LYS A 151 42.46 -16.80 20.95
CA LYS A 151 43.81 -16.61 21.46
C LYS A 151 43.88 -17.28 22.83
N ARG A 152 44.50 -18.47 22.86
CA ARG A 152 44.67 -19.32 24.04
C ARG A 152 45.22 -18.49 25.21
N LEU A 153 44.47 -18.42 26.31
CA LEU A 153 45.01 -18.03 27.60
C LEU A 153 46.07 -19.06 27.97
N ARG A 154 47.34 -18.66 27.88
CA ARG A 154 48.49 -19.41 28.39
C ARG A 154 48.58 -19.07 29.87
N SER A 155 48.17 -20.00 30.73
CA SER A 155 48.39 -19.93 32.18
C SER A 155 49.87 -20.19 32.42
N ASP A 156 50.57 -19.18 32.91
CA ASP A 156 51.95 -19.22 33.37
C ASP A 156 51.99 -19.71 34.82
N GLY A 157 52.21 -21.02 34.99
CA GLY A 157 52.56 -21.59 36.28
C GLY A 157 53.95 -21.11 36.70
N GLY A 158 54.00 -20.12 37.59
CA GLY A 158 55.20 -19.72 38.32
C GLY A 158 55.18 -20.29 39.74
N GLU A 159 55.88 -21.39 39.97
CA GLU A 159 56.24 -21.83 41.32
C GLU A 159 57.49 -21.06 41.79
N GLN A 160 57.41 -20.45 42.97
CA GLN A 160 58.56 -19.87 43.68
C GLN A 160 59.28 -20.94 44.53
N PRO A 161 60.59 -20.77 44.82
CA PRO A 161 61.36 -21.76 45.55
C PRO A 161 61.05 -21.70 47.06
N GLN A 162 60.81 -22.87 47.66
CA GLN A 162 60.72 -23.01 49.11
C GLN A 162 62.11 -22.86 49.74
N SER A 163 62.18 -21.98 50.74
CA SER A 163 63.28 -21.81 51.68
C SER A 163 63.26 -22.92 52.76
N GLU A 164 64.37 -23.66 52.82
CA GLU A 164 65.09 -24.19 53.99
C GLU A 164 64.43 -24.03 55.38
N THR A 165 64.20 -25.17 56.07
CA THR A 165 64.41 -25.32 57.53
C THR A 165 64.82 -26.78 57.84
N ASP A 166 65.94 -26.88 58.54
CA ASP A 166 66.55 -27.96 59.34
C ASP A 166 66.91 -29.34 58.72
#